data_AF-A0A915BN81-F1
#
_entry.id   AF-A0A915BN81-F1
#
_cell.length_a   1.000
_cell.length_b   1.000
_cell.length_c   1.000
_cell.angle_alpha   90.00
_cell.angle_beta   90.00
_cell.angle_gamma   90.00
#
_symmetry.space_group_name_H-M   'P 1'
#
loop_
_entity.id
_entity.type
_entity.pdbx_description
1 polymer ?
#
loop_
_entity_poly.entity_id
_entity_poly.type
_entity_poly.pdbx_seq_one_letter_code
_entity_poly.pdbx_strand_id
1 'polypeptide(L)'
;MINELSISERFRMVAVDDDGERSETIHFRELMDAVWIIRERIASQQHCLIAISMPKHPTIVAAIIAILQSQNAFVYVPPSSVEFVESECARLRVSTLISSIVFSDATEVVLGVKIYFTVYSQNRIEAFEVTPICYVIETSGTTGKPKSVMVPYSAIMPNIRDFRARFSLLPSDVILHSTALSFDPSVVELFLALSIGSELLIVSDSLRSRPAMLADVLLKFHASFVQMTPSLLKLLPHSALVKIFDEKSVLRILLLGGEAFPSKFLSHYISEGTRVNIFNVYGVTEVSCWASCRQWKSGEDEVDIGDPLLDTTFRVDSAGQLLIGGQRRCFLDGQLAEEWTPTGDVVERRCSGKLFWKGRCDDQIKVNGIRVNLTEIVNAVERVDGVYSAIAIGWRNKAVVLFVKGQHADIANNLRKQIPPKWFPHAIVPLSEWPLNRHGKVDRDALLKIFEQQNSLTKREDIASVLANYGIDTIKHQTATFHSLGLTSLYATELMFKLEHLLKEPNFSLLPFLLSETSTVGDLLGLLHLDGALSSDDRSECFETITEISPLKGIYESSLIWEWDSLKCIDATPIVHEGTFRIHQYNRWT
;
A
#
# COMPACT_ATOMS: atom_id res chain seq x y z
N MET A 1 21.76 -13.91 17.75
CA MET A 1 20.50 -13.80 16.99
C MET A 1 20.25 -12.37 16.55
N ILE A 2 19.84 -11.43 17.42
CA ILE A 2 19.93 -10.00 17.08
C ILE A 2 21.37 -9.53 16.86
N ASN A 3 22.36 -10.23 17.44
CA ASN A 3 23.78 -9.93 17.22
C ASN A 3 24.18 -9.91 15.73
N GLU A 4 23.42 -10.55 14.84
CA GLU A 4 23.65 -10.43 13.39
C GLU A 4 23.24 -9.07 12.81
N LEU A 5 22.29 -8.38 13.45
CA LEU A 5 21.90 -7.02 13.06
C LEU A 5 22.90 -5.97 13.52
N SER A 6 23.71 -6.24 14.58
CA SER A 6 24.85 -5.40 15.01
C SER A 6 24.56 -3.90 14.85
N ILE A 7 23.54 -3.40 15.55
CA ILE A 7 23.02 -2.03 15.33
C ILE A 7 24.15 -1.03 15.58
N SER A 8 24.52 -0.29 14.53
CA SER A 8 25.59 0.70 14.60
C SER A 8 25.18 1.90 15.44
N GLU A 9 26.14 2.52 16.14
CA GLU A 9 25.95 3.82 16.80
C GLU A 9 25.57 4.96 15.84
N ARG A 10 25.77 4.76 14.52
CA ARG A 10 25.34 5.70 13.47
C ARG A 10 23.85 5.61 13.14
N PHE A 11 23.19 4.52 13.53
CA PHE A 11 21.77 4.34 13.28
C PHE A 11 20.97 5.46 13.92
N ARG A 12 20.03 6.02 13.15
CA ARG A 12 19.06 7.01 13.65
C ARG A 12 17.73 6.82 12.96
N MET A 13 16.67 7.26 13.61
CA MET A 13 15.33 7.27 13.05
C MET A 13 14.87 8.72 12.93
N VAL A 14 14.22 9.03 11.81
CA VAL A 14 13.52 10.30 11.62
C VAL A 14 12.06 9.95 11.45
N ALA A 15 11.20 10.41 12.34
CA ALA A 15 9.76 10.26 12.15
C ALA A 15 9.17 11.53 11.54
N VAL A 16 8.11 11.32 10.76
CA VAL A 16 7.38 12.37 10.06
C VAL A 16 5.96 12.40 10.62
N ASP A 17 5.46 13.58 10.96
CA ASP A 17 4.06 13.76 11.35
C ASP A 17 3.11 13.72 10.16
N ASP A 18 1.81 13.86 10.42
CA ASP A 18 0.79 13.88 9.39
C ASP A 18 0.77 15.18 8.57
N ASP A 19 1.61 16.17 8.86
CA ASP A 19 1.78 17.37 8.03
C ASP A 19 2.98 17.24 7.08
N GLY A 20 3.70 16.11 7.11
CA GLY A 20 4.91 15.90 6.29
C GLY A 20 6.15 16.61 6.86
N GLU A 21 6.07 17.04 8.12
CA GLU A 21 7.15 17.69 8.84
C GLU A 21 7.88 16.70 9.75
N ARG A 22 9.14 17.03 10.06
CA ARG A 22 9.94 16.22 10.98
C ARG A 22 9.38 16.40 12.38
N SER A 23 8.80 15.36 12.94
CA SER A 23 8.31 15.37 14.32
C SER A 23 9.41 15.10 15.33
N GLU A 24 10.25 14.09 15.07
CA GLU A 24 11.31 13.68 15.99
C GLU A 24 12.52 13.09 15.24
N THR A 25 13.68 13.12 15.90
CA THR A 25 14.87 12.40 15.49
C THR A 25 15.41 11.66 16.68
N ILE A 26 15.44 10.33 16.57
CA ILE A 26 15.88 9.44 17.64
C ILE A 26 17.23 8.87 17.27
N HIS A 27 18.22 9.15 18.09
CA HIS A 27 19.57 8.63 17.92
C HIS A 27 19.74 7.28 18.61
N PHE A 28 20.82 6.58 18.26
CA PHE A 28 21.14 5.26 18.80
C PHE A 28 21.01 5.17 20.33
N ARG A 29 21.54 6.14 21.08
CA ARG A 29 21.50 6.10 22.55
C ARG A 29 20.07 6.14 23.10
N GLU A 30 19.26 7.06 22.60
CA GLU A 30 17.85 7.20 22.99
C GLU A 30 17.04 5.93 22.63
N LEU A 31 17.32 5.35 21.46
CA LEU A 31 16.76 4.07 21.07
C LEU A 31 17.17 2.96 22.04
N MET A 32 18.45 2.86 22.40
CA MET A 32 18.93 1.80 23.27
C MET A 32 18.43 1.96 24.72
N ASP A 33 18.25 3.19 25.20
CA ASP A 33 17.59 3.47 26.48
C ASP A 33 16.13 3.02 26.45
N ALA A 34 15.39 3.34 25.38
CA ALA A 34 14.02 2.88 25.16
C ALA A 34 13.92 1.35 25.08
N VAL A 35 14.84 0.71 24.36
CA VAL A 35 14.95 -0.76 24.28
C VAL A 35 15.15 -1.35 25.67
N TRP A 36 16.06 -0.79 26.47
CA TRP A 36 16.33 -1.27 27.83
C TRP A 36 15.07 -1.21 28.71
N ILE A 37 14.36 -0.08 28.72
CA ILE A 37 13.10 0.07 29.49
C ILE A 37 12.10 -1.03 29.13
N ILE A 38 11.88 -1.26 27.83
CA ILE A 38 10.92 -2.28 27.37
C ILE A 38 11.41 -3.69 27.75
N ARG A 39 12.70 -3.98 27.62
CA ARG A 39 13.30 -5.28 27.97
C ARG A 39 13.10 -5.62 29.44
N GLU A 40 13.31 -4.66 30.34
CA GLU A 40 13.08 -4.87 31.78
C GLU A 40 11.62 -5.27 32.06
N ARG A 41 10.66 -4.66 31.35
CA ARG A 41 9.24 -4.97 31.49
C ARG A 41 8.85 -6.35 30.98
N ILE A 42 9.56 -6.88 29.98
CA ILE A 42 9.31 -8.22 29.41
C ILE A 42 10.35 -9.26 29.84
N ALA A 43 11.20 -8.97 30.83
CA ALA A 43 12.33 -9.83 31.21
C ALA A 43 11.91 -11.23 31.69
N SER A 44 10.67 -11.38 32.15
CA SER A 44 10.09 -12.67 32.55
C SER A 44 9.58 -13.52 31.39
N GLN A 45 9.56 -12.98 30.17
CA GLN A 45 9.09 -13.65 28.95
C GLN A 45 10.28 -14.19 28.16
N GLN A 46 10.22 -15.47 27.78
CA GLN A 46 11.22 -16.08 26.92
C GLN A 46 10.57 -17.10 26.00
N HIS A 47 10.95 -17.09 24.72
CA HIS A 47 10.38 -17.93 23.67
C HIS A 47 8.87 -17.73 23.49
N CYS A 48 8.35 -16.57 23.87
CA CYS A 48 6.95 -16.20 23.79
C CYS A 48 6.64 -15.38 22.53
N LEU A 49 5.36 -15.33 22.15
CA LEU A 49 4.84 -14.36 21.20
C LEU A 49 4.40 -13.08 21.93
N ILE A 50 4.96 -11.93 21.55
CA ILE A 50 4.62 -10.62 22.10
C ILE A 50 3.95 -9.78 21.02
N ALA A 51 2.75 -9.28 21.30
CA ALA A 51 2.02 -8.41 20.37
C ALA A 51 2.41 -6.95 20.57
N ILE A 52 2.46 -6.20 19.46
CA ILE A 52 2.59 -4.75 19.43
C ILE A 52 1.33 -4.17 18.79
N SER A 53 0.62 -3.30 19.52
CA SER A 53 -0.58 -2.59 19.03
C SER A 53 -0.48 -1.09 19.28
N MET A 54 0.13 -0.39 18.33
CA MET A 54 0.23 1.07 18.33
C MET A 54 0.43 1.61 16.90
N PRO A 55 0.17 2.90 16.65
CA PRO A 55 0.52 3.54 15.39
C PRO A 55 2.02 3.47 15.12
N LYS A 56 2.41 3.56 13.85
CA LYS A 56 3.83 3.55 13.49
C LYS A 56 4.55 4.74 14.11
N HIS A 57 5.54 4.45 14.95
CA HIS A 57 6.29 5.39 15.77
C HIS A 57 7.68 4.80 16.07
N PRO A 58 8.73 5.60 16.34
CA PRO A 58 10.02 5.10 16.81
C PRO A 58 9.95 4.10 17.98
N THR A 59 8.95 4.23 18.86
CA THR A 59 8.69 3.30 19.97
C THR A 59 8.41 1.87 19.50
N ILE A 60 7.83 1.66 18.31
CA ILE A 60 7.67 0.31 17.74
C ILE A 60 9.02 -0.31 17.44
N VAL A 61 9.96 0.46 16.89
CA VAL A 61 11.30 -0.05 16.58
C VAL A 61 12.01 -0.45 17.86
N ALA A 62 11.92 0.37 18.91
CA ALA A 62 12.42 0.03 20.24
C ALA A 62 11.77 -1.27 20.78
N ALA A 63 10.44 -1.40 20.66
CA ALA A 63 9.70 -2.59 21.10
C ALA A 63 10.14 -3.85 20.34
N ILE A 64 10.24 -3.79 19.01
CA ILE A 64 10.70 -4.92 18.17
C ILE A 64 12.11 -5.34 18.61
N ILE A 65 13.05 -4.41 18.74
CA ILE A 65 14.42 -4.73 19.16
C ILE A 65 14.43 -5.34 20.57
N ALA A 66 13.66 -4.79 21.50
CA ALA A 66 13.55 -5.30 22.87
C ALA A 66 13.01 -6.73 22.94
N ILE A 67 11.94 -7.03 22.19
CA ILE A 67 11.32 -8.37 22.10
C ILE A 67 12.35 -9.38 21.57
N LEU A 68 12.98 -9.04 20.46
CA LEU A 68 13.96 -9.88 19.78
C LEU A 68 15.23 -10.11 20.64
N GLN A 69 15.71 -9.09 21.35
CA GLN A 69 16.85 -9.22 22.29
C GLN A 69 16.53 -10.11 23.49
N SER A 70 15.25 -10.23 23.83
CA SER A 70 14.75 -11.06 24.94
C SER A 70 14.39 -12.48 24.49
N GLN A 71 14.82 -12.90 23.28
CA GLN A 71 14.54 -14.22 22.70
C GLN A 71 13.04 -14.51 22.56
N ASN A 72 12.25 -13.49 22.24
CA ASN A 72 10.83 -13.61 21.94
C ASN A 72 10.57 -13.26 20.47
N ALA A 73 9.42 -13.66 19.96
CA ALA A 73 8.94 -13.28 18.62
C ALA A 73 7.92 -12.15 18.75
N PHE A 74 7.83 -11.28 17.74
CA PHE A 74 6.81 -10.24 17.71
C PHE A 74 5.69 -10.53 16.69
N VAL A 75 4.50 -10.02 16.98
CA VAL A 75 3.40 -9.89 16.01
C VAL A 75 2.82 -8.49 16.09
N TYR A 76 2.54 -7.89 14.94
CA TYR A 76 1.85 -6.60 14.89
C TYR A 76 0.33 -6.83 14.83
N VAL A 77 -0.39 -6.27 15.80
CA VAL A 77 -1.85 -6.22 15.79
C VAL A 77 -2.25 -4.76 15.59
N PRO A 78 -2.89 -4.39 14.45
CA PRO A 78 -3.24 -3.00 14.20
C PRO A 78 -4.08 -2.41 15.35
N PRO A 79 -3.77 -1.18 15.80
CA PRO A 79 -4.57 -0.53 16.82
C PRO A 79 -6.01 -0.34 16.30
N SER A 80 -6.98 -0.82 17.07
CA SER A 80 -8.40 -0.75 16.76
C SER A 80 -9.20 -0.66 18.07
N SER A 81 -10.41 -1.23 18.13
CA SER A 81 -11.14 -1.37 19.40
C SER A 81 -10.41 -2.32 20.36
N VAL A 82 -10.62 -2.13 21.66
CA VAL A 82 -10.07 -2.99 22.73
C VAL A 82 -10.47 -4.44 22.48
N GLU A 83 -11.75 -4.67 22.17
CA GLU A 83 -12.31 -6.00 21.93
C GLU A 83 -11.65 -6.70 20.73
N PHE A 84 -11.37 -5.95 19.65
CA PHE A 84 -10.67 -6.49 18.49
C PHE A 84 -9.26 -6.93 18.86
N VAL A 85 -8.50 -6.07 19.54
CA VAL A 85 -7.11 -6.34 19.90
C VAL A 85 -7.02 -7.52 20.88
N GLU A 86 -7.91 -7.58 21.89
CA GLU A 86 -7.97 -8.70 22.82
C GLU A 86 -8.34 -10.01 22.12
N SER A 87 -9.33 -9.98 21.23
CA SER A 87 -9.73 -11.14 20.43
C SER A 87 -8.55 -11.68 19.61
N GLU A 88 -7.80 -10.80 18.93
CA GLU A 88 -6.64 -11.20 18.15
C GLU A 88 -5.49 -11.72 19.03
N CYS A 89 -5.22 -11.07 20.17
CA CYS A 89 -4.21 -11.54 21.12
C CYS A 89 -4.55 -12.93 21.69
N ALA A 90 -5.82 -13.17 22.03
CA ALA A 90 -6.29 -14.45 22.50
C ALA A 90 -6.17 -15.53 21.41
N ARG A 91 -6.60 -15.23 20.19
CA ARG A 91 -6.52 -16.14 19.03
C ARG A 91 -5.08 -16.56 18.72
N LEU A 92 -4.15 -15.62 18.80
CA LEU A 92 -2.71 -15.83 18.56
C LEU A 92 -1.96 -16.36 19.78
N ARG A 93 -2.65 -16.57 20.91
CA ARG A 93 -2.07 -17.02 22.19
C ARG A 93 -0.91 -16.14 22.66
N VAL A 94 -1.02 -14.84 22.44
CA VAL A 94 -0.03 -13.83 22.83
C VAL A 94 0.21 -13.88 24.34
N SER A 95 1.48 -13.84 24.73
CA SER A 95 1.86 -13.82 26.16
C SER A 95 1.83 -12.42 26.75
N THR A 96 2.22 -11.42 25.96
CA THR A 96 2.27 -10.02 26.39
C THR A 96 1.87 -9.11 25.23
N LEU A 97 1.03 -8.12 25.50
CA LEU A 97 0.67 -7.03 24.60
C LEU A 97 1.36 -5.74 25.05
N ILE A 98 2.10 -5.12 24.14
CA ILE A 98 2.62 -3.76 24.26
C ILE A 98 1.73 -2.85 23.41
N SER A 99 1.03 -1.89 24.03
CA SER A 99 0.07 -1.05 23.31
C SER A 99 0.11 0.42 23.71
N SER A 100 -0.29 1.29 22.80
CA SER A 100 -0.62 2.70 23.12
C SER A 100 -2.07 2.89 23.58
N ILE A 101 -2.91 1.85 23.47
CA ILE A 101 -4.28 1.83 23.98
C ILE A 101 -4.24 1.37 25.44
N VAL A 102 -5.15 1.92 26.25
CA VAL A 102 -5.24 1.61 27.69
C VAL A 102 -5.85 0.22 27.88
N PHE A 103 -5.05 -0.74 28.33
CA PHE A 103 -5.50 -2.10 28.68
C PHE A 103 -5.16 -2.50 30.14
N SER A 104 -4.16 -1.88 30.78
CA SER A 104 -3.62 -2.32 32.08
C SER A 104 -3.16 -1.19 33.01
N ASP A 105 -2.75 -1.57 34.21
CA ASP A 105 -2.20 -0.70 35.26
C ASP A 105 -0.71 -0.32 35.08
N ALA A 106 0.07 -1.12 34.33
CA ALA A 106 1.51 -0.92 34.18
C ALA A 106 1.84 -0.12 32.92
N THR A 107 2.43 1.05 33.12
CA THR A 107 2.69 2.00 32.04
C THR A 107 4.11 2.53 32.10
N GLU A 108 4.69 2.74 30.92
CA GLU A 108 5.97 3.43 30.76
C GLU A 108 5.82 4.58 29.77
N VAL A 109 6.68 5.59 29.90
CA VAL A 109 6.84 6.61 28.86
C VAL A 109 8.11 6.26 28.09
N VAL A 110 7.96 5.90 26.83
CA VAL A 110 9.06 5.50 25.95
C VAL A 110 9.06 6.37 24.71
N LEU A 111 10.14 7.14 24.53
CA LEU A 111 10.29 8.13 23.45
C LEU A 111 9.07 9.08 23.39
N GLY A 112 8.69 9.63 24.54
CA GLY A 112 7.56 10.56 24.65
C GLY A 112 6.17 9.93 24.55
N VAL A 113 6.06 8.64 24.24
CA VAL A 113 4.78 7.94 24.11
C VAL A 113 4.52 7.07 25.34
N LYS A 114 3.30 7.18 25.89
CA LYS A 114 2.85 6.30 26.97
C LYS A 114 2.44 4.94 26.39
N ILE A 115 3.12 3.89 26.83
CA ILE A 115 2.83 2.49 26.45
C ILE A 115 2.37 1.68 27.67
N TYR A 116 1.48 0.73 27.41
CA TYR A 116 0.86 -0.16 28.39
C TYR A 116 1.34 -1.59 28.13
N PHE A 117 1.58 -2.34 29.21
CA PHE A 117 2.00 -3.74 29.15
C PHE A 117 0.92 -4.64 29.74
N THR A 118 0.26 -5.44 28.91
CA THR A 118 -0.75 -6.39 29.37
C THR A 118 -0.21 -7.80 29.26
N VAL A 119 0.05 -8.43 30.41
CA VAL A 119 0.54 -9.81 30.48
C VAL A 119 -0.66 -10.75 30.58
N TYR A 120 -0.87 -11.60 29.58
CA TYR A 120 -1.96 -12.56 29.56
C TYR A 120 -1.55 -13.91 30.16
N SER A 121 -0.37 -14.40 29.79
CA SER A 121 0.12 -15.74 30.14
C SER A 121 1.62 -15.87 29.81
N GLN A 122 2.21 -17.05 30.05
CA GLN A 122 3.54 -17.43 29.57
C GLN A 122 3.43 -18.56 28.55
N ASN A 123 2.81 -18.26 27.41
CA ASN A 123 2.68 -19.22 26.30
C ASN A 123 3.95 -19.21 25.46
N ARG A 124 4.81 -20.21 25.67
CA ARG A 124 5.98 -20.46 24.82
C ARG A 124 5.55 -20.98 23.45
N ILE A 125 6.24 -20.56 22.40
CA ILE A 125 6.07 -21.06 21.04
C ILE A 125 7.00 -22.27 20.87
N GLU A 126 6.44 -23.45 20.64
CA GLU A 126 7.19 -24.70 20.44
C GLU A 126 8.22 -24.61 19.31
N ALA A 127 7.95 -23.81 18.27
CA ALA A 127 8.86 -23.61 17.15
C ALA A 127 10.26 -23.09 17.55
N PHE A 128 10.39 -22.41 18.71
CA PHE A 128 11.69 -21.99 19.25
C PHE A 128 12.61 -23.17 19.59
N GLU A 129 12.08 -24.36 19.87
CA GLU A 129 12.87 -25.57 20.11
C GLU A 129 13.58 -26.06 18.84
N VAL A 130 13.01 -25.77 17.67
CA VAL A 130 13.57 -26.12 16.36
C VAL A 130 14.51 -25.02 15.86
N THR A 131 14.03 -23.78 15.85
CA THR A 131 14.81 -22.63 15.39
C THR A 131 14.25 -21.35 16.00
N PRO A 132 15.10 -20.34 16.25
CA PRO A 132 14.61 -19.10 16.79
C PRO A 132 13.70 -18.32 15.83
N ILE A 133 12.54 -17.92 16.35
CA ILE A 133 11.51 -17.20 15.62
C ILE A 133 11.72 -15.70 15.76
N CYS A 134 11.55 -14.97 14.65
CA CYS A 134 11.68 -13.53 14.61
C CYS A 134 10.30 -12.86 14.72
N TYR A 135 9.38 -13.19 13.82
CA TYR A 135 8.07 -12.55 13.76
C TYR A 135 6.97 -13.49 13.26
N VAL A 136 5.73 -13.08 13.46
CA VAL A 136 4.54 -13.73 12.91
C VAL A 136 3.77 -12.74 12.05
N ILE A 137 3.39 -13.16 10.84
CA ILE A 137 2.46 -12.43 9.95
C ILE A 137 1.25 -13.33 9.67
N GLU A 138 0.07 -12.74 9.74
CA GLU A 138 -1.19 -13.39 9.40
C GLU A 138 -1.53 -13.18 7.92
N THR A 139 -1.78 -14.27 7.19
CA THR A 139 -2.18 -14.24 5.78
C THR A 139 -3.59 -14.79 5.56
N SER A 140 -4.18 -14.56 4.38
CA SER A 140 -5.43 -15.25 3.99
C SER A 140 -5.18 -16.73 3.87
N GLY A 141 -5.94 -17.54 4.60
CA GLY A 141 -5.96 -18.96 4.36
C GLY A 141 -6.64 -19.28 3.04
N THR A 142 -6.38 -20.47 2.51
CA THR A 142 -7.17 -21.03 1.40
C THR A 142 -8.53 -21.54 1.88
N THR A 143 -8.74 -21.62 3.20
CA THR A 143 -9.88 -22.26 3.86
C THR A 143 -10.84 -21.31 4.58
N GLY A 144 -10.63 -19.99 4.59
CA GLY A 144 -11.47 -19.06 5.35
C GLY A 144 -10.93 -18.64 6.71
N LYS A 145 -9.85 -19.27 7.20
CA LYS A 145 -9.21 -18.92 8.48
C LYS A 145 -7.87 -18.26 8.19
N PRO A 146 -7.52 -17.15 8.87
CA PRO A 146 -6.18 -16.58 8.80
C PRO A 146 -5.13 -17.66 9.06
N LYS A 147 -4.10 -17.73 8.21
CA LYS A 147 -2.94 -18.59 8.39
C LYS A 147 -1.86 -17.82 9.13
N SER A 148 -1.30 -18.42 10.17
CA SER A 148 -0.20 -17.84 10.92
C SER A 148 1.12 -18.28 10.31
N VAL A 149 1.87 -17.34 9.74
CA VAL A 149 3.22 -17.59 9.23
C VAL A 149 4.24 -17.12 10.27
N MET A 150 4.89 -18.07 10.96
CA MET A 150 6.00 -17.75 11.85
C MET A 150 7.31 -17.82 11.09
N VAL A 151 8.06 -16.73 11.08
CA VAL A 151 9.26 -16.56 10.28
C VAL A 151 10.50 -16.64 11.18
N PRO A 152 11.35 -17.67 11.01
CA PRO A 152 12.63 -17.78 11.70
C PRO A 152 13.65 -16.73 11.24
N TYR A 153 14.63 -16.45 12.09
CA TYR A 153 15.82 -15.67 11.69
C TYR A 153 16.54 -16.28 10.49
N SER A 154 16.68 -17.61 10.47
CA SER A 154 17.30 -18.37 9.37
C SER A 154 16.56 -18.20 8.04
N ALA A 155 15.28 -17.82 8.05
CA ALA A 155 14.51 -17.57 6.83
C ALA A 155 14.67 -16.13 6.33
N ILE A 156 14.56 -15.13 7.22
CA ILE A 156 14.60 -13.71 6.81
C ILE A 156 16.02 -13.17 6.61
N MET A 157 17.01 -13.59 7.40
CA MET A 157 18.35 -13.00 7.33
C MET A 157 19.08 -13.20 5.99
N PRO A 158 18.95 -14.35 5.27
CA PRO A 158 19.49 -14.47 3.93
C PRO A 158 18.96 -13.42 2.94
N ASN A 159 17.68 -13.03 3.05
CA ASN A 159 17.10 -11.93 2.27
C ASN A 159 17.84 -10.61 2.54
N ILE A 160 17.99 -10.26 3.81
CA ILE A 160 18.67 -9.02 4.24
C ILE A 160 20.13 -8.99 3.75
N ARG A 161 20.85 -10.11 3.84
CA ARG A 161 22.24 -10.22 3.37
C ARG A 161 22.34 -10.10 1.85
N ASP A 162 21.45 -10.75 1.12
CA ASP A 162 21.38 -10.66 -0.35
C ASP A 162 21.15 -9.21 -0.78
N PHE A 163 20.12 -8.56 -0.23
CA PHE A 163 19.78 -7.18 -0.57
C PHE A 163 20.87 -6.18 -0.19
N ARG A 164 21.51 -6.34 0.98
CA ARG A 164 22.65 -5.51 1.38
C ARG A 164 23.79 -5.58 0.36
N ALA A 165 24.13 -6.79 -0.09
CA ALA A 165 25.20 -7.00 -1.08
C ALA A 165 24.77 -6.52 -2.48
N ARG A 166 23.58 -6.93 -2.93
CA ARG A 166 23.04 -6.66 -4.27
C ARG A 166 22.87 -5.17 -4.54
N PHE A 167 22.39 -4.42 -3.56
CA PHE A 167 22.14 -2.99 -3.71
C PHE A 167 23.30 -2.10 -3.26
N SER A 168 24.40 -2.70 -2.79
CA SER A 168 25.56 -1.99 -2.23
C SER A 168 25.12 -0.92 -1.21
N LEU A 169 24.27 -1.31 -0.26
CA LEU A 169 23.70 -0.38 0.70
C LEU A 169 24.78 0.20 1.62
N LEU A 170 24.66 1.48 1.94
CA LEU A 170 25.61 2.28 2.69
C LEU A 170 24.98 2.81 3.98
N PRO A 171 25.76 3.06 5.05
CA PRO A 171 25.26 3.74 6.24
C PRO A 171 24.72 5.15 5.97
N SER A 172 25.05 5.76 4.82
CA SER A 172 24.52 7.06 4.40
C SER A 172 23.18 6.98 3.68
N ASP A 173 22.67 5.76 3.40
CA ASP A 173 21.36 5.61 2.80
C ASP A 173 20.25 6.07 3.76
N VAL A 174 19.11 6.45 3.20
CA VAL A 174 17.89 6.76 3.94
C VAL A 174 16.84 5.77 3.48
N ILE A 175 16.48 4.83 4.36
CA ILE A 175 15.51 3.78 4.07
C ILE A 175 14.12 4.27 4.47
N LEU A 176 13.21 4.37 3.50
CA LEU A 176 11.81 4.68 3.77
C LEU A 176 11.12 3.49 4.45
N HIS A 177 10.59 3.72 5.64
CA HIS A 177 9.77 2.77 6.38
C HIS A 177 8.28 3.15 6.31
N SER A 178 7.70 3.03 5.12
CA SER A 178 6.30 3.36 4.87
C SER A 178 5.39 2.14 4.87
N THR A 179 5.89 0.94 4.54
CA THR A 179 5.06 -0.28 4.48
C THR A 179 4.35 -0.54 5.81
N ALA A 180 3.06 -0.88 5.77
CA ALA A 180 2.29 -1.16 6.97
C ALA A 180 2.87 -2.39 7.70
N LEU A 181 2.92 -2.34 9.03
CA LEU A 181 3.59 -3.35 9.87
C LEU A 181 2.90 -4.72 9.85
N SER A 182 1.66 -4.79 9.34
CA SER A 182 0.95 -6.05 9.10
C SER A 182 1.44 -6.80 7.85
N PHE A 183 2.42 -6.26 7.13
CA PHE A 183 3.04 -6.92 5.97
C PHE A 183 4.54 -7.10 6.21
N ASP A 184 5.05 -8.24 5.79
CA ASP A 184 6.46 -8.64 5.92
C ASP A 184 7.49 -7.75 5.19
N PRO A 185 7.19 -6.99 4.12
CA PRO A 185 8.17 -6.08 3.54
C PRO A 185 8.55 -4.92 4.48
N SER A 186 7.71 -4.61 5.48
CA SER A 186 8.04 -3.65 6.55
C SER A 186 9.21 -4.14 7.41
N VAL A 187 9.34 -5.46 7.62
CA VAL A 187 10.47 -6.06 8.33
C VAL A 187 11.74 -5.96 7.51
N VAL A 188 11.65 -6.11 6.18
CA VAL A 188 12.79 -5.92 5.28
C VAL A 188 13.31 -4.49 5.34
N GLU A 189 12.44 -3.48 5.27
CA GLU A 189 12.81 -2.06 5.42
C GLU A 189 13.56 -1.82 6.74
N LEU A 190 12.97 -2.25 7.85
CA LEU A 190 13.56 -2.09 9.18
C LEU A 190 14.91 -2.80 9.30
N PHE A 191 14.98 -4.07 8.89
CA PHE A 191 16.17 -4.90 9.10
C PHE A 191 17.32 -4.48 8.20
N LEU A 192 17.04 -4.02 6.97
CA LEU A 192 18.07 -3.43 6.13
C LEU A 192 18.70 -2.24 6.84
N ALA A 193 17.90 -1.31 7.36
CA ALA A 193 18.39 -0.09 7.98
C ALA A 193 19.23 -0.38 9.23
N LEU A 194 18.73 -1.29 10.10
CA LEU A 194 19.46 -1.73 11.28
C LEU A 194 20.78 -2.43 10.90
N SER A 195 20.77 -3.30 9.89
CA SER A 195 21.94 -4.12 9.50
C SER A 195 23.09 -3.35 8.86
N ILE A 196 22.82 -2.12 8.40
CA ILE A 196 23.83 -1.23 7.81
C ILE A 196 24.07 0.03 8.66
N GLY A 197 23.27 0.25 9.69
CA GLY A 197 23.35 1.44 10.54
C GLY A 197 22.96 2.73 9.83
N SER A 198 22.00 2.66 8.90
CA SER A 198 21.53 3.81 8.13
C SER A 198 20.43 4.59 8.84
N GLU A 199 19.98 5.69 8.23
CA GLU A 199 18.77 6.36 8.67
C GLU A 199 17.52 5.55 8.28
N LEU A 200 16.58 5.43 9.21
CA LEU A 200 15.23 4.90 8.97
C LEU A 200 14.22 6.06 9.00
N LEU A 201 13.63 6.37 7.85
CA LEU A 201 12.61 7.41 7.72
C LEU A 201 11.21 6.80 7.95
N ILE A 202 10.62 7.07 9.11
CA ILE A 202 9.37 6.46 9.56
C ILE A 202 8.18 7.30 9.08
N VAL A 203 7.30 6.66 8.30
CA VAL A 203 6.09 7.26 7.75
C VAL A 203 4.85 6.50 8.22
N SER A 204 3.92 7.24 8.84
CA SER A 204 2.63 6.73 9.34
C SER A 204 1.77 6.15 8.21
N ASP A 205 0.82 5.28 8.56
CA ASP A 205 -0.13 4.73 7.59
C ASP A 205 -1.07 5.81 7.04
N SER A 206 -1.44 6.80 7.86
CA SER A 206 -2.21 7.99 7.46
C SER A 206 -1.46 8.80 6.39
N LEU A 207 -0.18 9.10 6.60
CA LEU A 207 0.61 9.81 5.59
C LEU A 207 0.85 8.97 4.33
N ARG A 208 1.18 7.68 4.47
CA ARG A 208 1.32 6.79 3.31
C ARG A 208 0.06 6.75 2.44
N SER A 209 -1.12 6.87 3.04
CA SER A 209 -2.39 6.88 2.31
C SER A 209 -2.67 8.14 1.48
N ARG A 210 -1.81 9.17 1.60
CA ARG A 210 -1.86 10.43 0.84
C ARG A 210 -0.66 10.50 -0.12
N PRO A 211 -0.80 10.05 -1.38
CA PRO A 211 0.31 9.88 -2.31
C PRO A 211 1.13 11.15 -2.57
N ALA A 212 0.49 12.33 -2.61
CA ALA A 212 1.19 13.61 -2.77
C ALA A 212 2.14 13.88 -1.61
N MET A 213 1.64 13.78 -0.37
CA MET A 213 2.46 13.98 0.82
C MET A 213 3.55 12.92 0.98
N LEU A 214 3.26 11.66 0.63
CA LEU A 214 4.28 10.62 0.60
C LEU A 214 5.42 10.96 -0.36
N ALA A 215 5.09 11.51 -1.54
CA ALA A 215 6.08 11.92 -2.52
C ALA A 215 6.91 13.13 -2.06
N ASP A 216 6.27 14.10 -1.42
CA ASP A 216 6.96 15.26 -0.84
C ASP A 216 7.92 14.84 0.26
N VAL A 217 7.51 13.96 1.17
CA VAL A 217 8.37 13.40 2.21
C VAL A 217 9.55 12.64 1.61
N LEU A 218 9.30 11.84 0.58
CA LEU A 218 10.33 11.11 -0.17
C LEU A 218 11.44 12.03 -0.68
N LEU A 219 11.06 13.13 -1.33
CA LEU A 219 11.97 14.10 -1.92
C LEU A 219 12.66 14.96 -0.85
N LYS A 220 11.89 15.48 0.11
CA LYS A 220 12.33 16.39 1.18
C LYS A 220 13.32 15.75 2.13
N PHE A 221 13.09 14.48 2.49
CA PHE A 221 13.95 13.72 3.39
C PHE A 221 14.98 12.87 2.64
N HIS A 222 15.10 13.06 1.32
CA HIS A 222 16.14 12.44 0.50
C HIS A 222 16.21 10.91 0.62
N ALA A 223 15.05 10.25 0.64
CA ALA A 223 15.00 8.80 0.72
C ALA A 223 15.73 8.16 -0.47
N SER A 224 16.75 7.35 -0.18
CA SER A 224 17.63 6.74 -1.18
C SER A 224 17.28 5.29 -1.50
N PHE A 225 16.55 4.63 -0.59
CA PHE A 225 16.01 3.29 -0.78
C PHE A 225 14.51 3.30 -0.49
N VAL A 226 13.74 2.85 -1.47
CA VAL A 226 12.28 2.82 -1.39
C VAL A 226 11.76 1.49 -1.87
N GLN A 227 10.83 0.95 -1.12
CA GLN A 227 10.06 -0.22 -1.48
C GLN A 227 8.58 0.17 -1.50
N MET A 228 7.88 -0.19 -2.56
CA MET A 228 6.44 0.01 -2.66
C MET A 228 5.80 -0.93 -3.68
N THR A 229 4.48 -0.92 -3.75
CA THR A 229 3.75 -1.65 -4.79
C THR A 229 3.70 -0.82 -6.08
N PRO A 230 3.67 -1.47 -7.25
CA PRO A 230 3.39 -0.80 -8.53
C PRO A 230 2.16 0.12 -8.50
N SER A 231 1.10 -0.28 -7.80
CA SER A 231 -0.11 0.53 -7.64
C SER A 231 0.20 1.81 -6.87
N LEU A 232 0.89 1.76 -5.71
CA LEU A 232 1.22 2.96 -4.95
C LEU A 232 2.13 3.92 -5.74
N LEU A 233 3.09 3.39 -6.50
CA LEU A 233 3.93 4.21 -7.37
C LEU A 233 3.11 5.02 -8.38
N LYS A 234 2.11 4.39 -9.00
CA LYS A 234 1.22 5.04 -9.99
C LYS A 234 0.29 6.09 -9.38
N LEU A 235 0.13 6.09 -8.06
CA LEU A 235 -0.68 7.08 -7.35
C LEU A 235 0.11 8.37 -7.08
N LEU A 236 1.45 8.35 -7.18
CA LEU A 236 2.25 9.54 -6.91
C LEU A 236 1.99 10.63 -7.97
N PRO A 237 2.05 11.92 -7.60
CA PRO A 237 1.87 13.01 -8.56
C PRO A 237 2.91 12.98 -9.68
N HIS A 238 2.51 13.36 -10.90
CA HIS A 238 3.40 13.41 -12.05
C HIS A 238 4.65 14.29 -11.79
N SER A 239 4.46 15.47 -11.20
CA SER A 239 5.54 16.41 -10.87
C SER A 239 6.58 15.81 -9.91
N ALA A 240 6.15 14.93 -8.99
CA ALA A 240 7.05 14.23 -8.10
C ALA A 240 7.76 13.07 -8.81
N LEU A 241 7.03 12.30 -9.63
CA LEU A 241 7.61 11.21 -10.43
C LEU A 241 8.72 11.72 -11.36
N VAL A 242 8.53 12.87 -12.01
CA VAL A 242 9.58 13.52 -12.82
C VAL A 242 10.84 13.77 -11.97
N LYS A 243 10.69 14.32 -10.77
CA LYS A 243 11.83 14.57 -9.85
C LYS A 243 12.46 13.28 -9.34
N ILE A 244 11.67 12.26 -9.06
CA ILE A 244 12.14 10.95 -8.57
C ILE A 244 13.00 10.24 -9.61
N PHE A 245 12.65 10.35 -10.89
CA PHE A 245 13.34 9.70 -12.01
C PHE A 245 14.33 10.61 -12.74
N ASP A 246 14.48 11.86 -12.30
CA ASP A 246 15.45 12.83 -12.81
C ASP A 246 16.90 12.40 -12.55
N GLU A 247 17.83 12.93 -13.36
CA GLU A 247 19.27 12.66 -13.24
C GLU A 247 19.89 13.15 -11.91
N LYS A 248 19.24 14.12 -11.23
CA LYS A 248 19.66 14.68 -9.94
C LYS A 248 18.98 14.01 -8.75
N SER A 249 18.12 13.03 -8.99
CA SER A 249 17.45 12.29 -7.93
C SER A 249 18.47 11.63 -6.99
N VAL A 250 18.22 11.76 -5.69
CA VAL A 250 18.98 11.06 -4.64
C VAL A 250 18.49 9.63 -4.43
N LEU A 251 17.34 9.27 -5.02
CA LEU A 251 16.82 7.92 -4.99
C LEU A 251 17.76 7.00 -5.77
N ARG A 252 18.38 6.05 -5.07
CA ARG A 252 19.31 5.08 -5.66
C ARG A 252 18.62 3.79 -6.05
N ILE A 253 17.66 3.34 -5.23
CA ILE A 253 17.07 2.02 -5.31
C ILE A 253 15.55 2.11 -5.15
N LEU A 254 14.80 1.63 -6.14
CA LEU A 254 13.34 1.46 -6.09
C LEU A 254 12.97 -0.01 -6.25
N LEU A 255 12.46 -0.63 -5.18
CA LEU A 255 11.91 -1.99 -5.21
C LEU A 255 10.41 -1.92 -5.46
N LEU A 256 9.97 -2.62 -6.50
CA LEU A 256 8.57 -2.81 -6.83
C LEU A 256 8.22 -4.28 -6.69
N GLY A 257 7.27 -4.58 -5.82
CA GLY A 257 6.92 -5.94 -5.49
C GLY A 257 5.47 -6.12 -5.11
N GLY A 258 5.08 -7.38 -5.03
CA GLY A 258 3.73 -7.74 -4.64
C GLY A 258 2.71 -7.62 -5.77
N GLU A 259 2.99 -7.03 -6.93
CA GLU A 259 2.07 -6.98 -8.08
C GLU A 259 2.80 -7.20 -9.41
N ALA A 260 2.07 -7.26 -10.51
CA ALA A 260 2.67 -7.28 -11.84
C ALA A 260 3.50 -6.03 -12.08
N PHE A 261 4.71 -6.22 -12.62
CA PHE A 261 5.68 -5.13 -12.78
C PHE A 261 5.21 -4.10 -13.84
N PRO A 262 5.31 -2.78 -13.57
CA PRO A 262 4.67 -1.76 -14.40
C PRO A 262 5.63 -1.17 -15.45
N SER A 263 6.27 -2.01 -16.27
CA SER A 263 7.26 -1.61 -17.29
C SER A 263 6.81 -0.43 -18.17
N LYS A 264 5.62 -0.54 -18.76
CA LYS A 264 5.04 0.50 -19.62
C LYS A 264 4.79 1.81 -18.90
N PHE A 265 4.45 1.79 -17.62
CA PHE A 265 4.29 3.02 -16.86
C PHE A 265 5.65 3.69 -16.64
N LEU A 266 6.65 2.91 -16.21
CA LEU A 266 8.00 3.40 -15.97
C LEU A 266 8.64 3.99 -17.23
N SER A 267 8.41 3.42 -18.42
CA SER A 267 8.99 3.95 -19.66
C SER A 267 8.61 5.39 -19.99
N HIS A 268 7.57 5.96 -19.36
CA HIS A 268 7.20 7.37 -19.53
C HIS A 268 8.09 8.35 -18.76
N TYR A 269 8.77 7.87 -17.70
CA TYR A 269 9.54 8.71 -16.79
C TYR A 269 11.04 8.50 -16.90
N ILE A 270 11.45 7.36 -17.48
CA ILE A 270 12.85 6.94 -17.49
C ILE A 270 13.52 7.46 -18.75
N SER A 271 14.71 8.03 -18.58
CA SER A 271 15.57 8.52 -19.66
C SER A 271 16.99 7.96 -19.50
N GLU A 272 17.88 8.20 -20.47
CA GLU A 272 19.29 7.80 -20.37
C GLU A 272 20.00 8.40 -19.14
N GLY A 273 19.54 9.55 -18.63
CA GLY A 273 20.09 10.19 -17.43
C GLY A 273 19.58 9.64 -16.11
N THR A 274 18.56 8.76 -16.12
CA THR A 274 17.97 8.24 -14.89
C THR A 274 18.97 7.38 -14.11
N ARG A 275 19.23 7.76 -12.85
CA ARG A 275 20.19 7.06 -11.98
C ARG A 275 19.56 6.03 -11.04
N VAL A 276 18.26 6.10 -10.79
CA VAL A 276 17.60 5.15 -9.90
C VAL A 276 17.60 3.75 -10.52
N ASN A 277 18.07 2.77 -9.75
CA ASN A 277 18.00 1.37 -10.13
C ASN A 277 16.66 0.80 -9.67
N ILE A 278 15.87 0.32 -10.62
CA ILE A 278 14.53 -0.20 -10.37
C ILE A 278 14.58 -1.72 -10.38
N PHE A 279 13.98 -2.34 -9.37
CA PHE A 279 14.00 -3.79 -9.20
C PHE A 279 12.58 -4.34 -9.10
N ASN A 280 12.30 -5.40 -9.86
CA ASN A 280 11.17 -6.28 -9.62
C ASN A 280 11.56 -7.27 -8.51
N VAL A 281 10.73 -7.37 -7.47
CA VAL A 281 10.89 -8.36 -6.40
C VAL A 281 9.64 -9.23 -6.31
N TYR A 282 9.86 -10.53 -6.16
CA TYR A 282 8.78 -11.51 -6.09
C TYR A 282 8.94 -12.39 -4.86
N GLY A 283 7.83 -12.76 -4.24
CA GLY A 283 7.79 -13.69 -3.12
C GLY A 283 6.41 -13.71 -2.47
N VAL A 284 6.25 -14.65 -1.54
CA VAL A 284 5.04 -14.82 -0.71
C VAL A 284 5.45 -14.90 0.76
N THR A 285 4.56 -14.52 1.66
CA THR A 285 4.86 -14.46 3.10
C THR A 285 5.32 -15.81 3.65
N GLU A 286 4.75 -16.90 3.14
CA GLU A 286 5.06 -18.28 3.50
C GLU A 286 6.53 -18.67 3.27
N VAL A 287 7.28 -17.87 2.49
CA VAL A 287 8.71 -18.07 2.21
C VAL A 287 9.58 -16.89 2.64
N SER A 288 9.16 -16.15 3.67
CA SER A 288 9.87 -15.01 4.28
C SER A 288 10.05 -13.81 3.35
N CYS A 289 8.94 -13.20 2.94
CA CYS A 289 8.88 -12.02 2.09
C CYS A 289 9.40 -12.28 0.67
N TRP A 290 10.52 -11.66 0.27
CA TRP A 290 11.04 -11.77 -1.10
C TRP A 290 11.85 -13.05 -1.32
N ALA A 291 11.58 -13.73 -2.42
CA ALA A 291 12.22 -14.97 -2.85
C ALA A 291 13.12 -14.77 -4.09
N SER A 292 12.87 -13.73 -4.89
CA SER A 292 13.72 -13.36 -6.02
C SER A 292 13.76 -11.86 -6.27
N CYS A 293 14.77 -11.43 -7.03
CA CYS A 293 14.98 -10.04 -7.42
C CYS A 293 15.54 -9.95 -8.84
N ARG A 294 15.05 -8.97 -9.61
CA ARG A 294 15.47 -8.64 -10.97
C ARG A 294 15.60 -7.14 -11.12
N GLN A 295 16.78 -6.64 -11.47
CA GLN A 295 16.90 -5.26 -11.93
C GLN A 295 16.19 -5.11 -13.27
N TRP A 296 15.27 -4.17 -13.42
CA TRP A 296 14.65 -3.88 -14.72
C TRP A 296 15.56 -3.01 -15.58
N LYS A 297 15.57 -3.25 -16.89
CA LYS A 297 16.28 -2.41 -17.86
C LYS A 297 15.28 -1.68 -18.74
N SER A 298 15.55 -0.40 -19.00
CA SER A 298 14.73 0.40 -19.90
C SER A 298 14.58 -0.28 -21.27
N GLY A 299 13.37 -0.27 -21.82
CA GLY A 299 13.01 -0.97 -23.06
C GLY A 299 12.52 -2.41 -22.89
N GLU A 300 12.54 -2.98 -21.68
CA GLU A 300 11.94 -4.29 -21.40
C GLU A 300 10.43 -4.16 -21.13
N ASP A 301 9.58 -4.69 -22.03
CA ASP A 301 8.11 -4.71 -21.88
C ASP A 301 7.62 -5.77 -20.89
N GLU A 302 8.24 -6.95 -20.90
CA GLU A 302 7.91 -8.05 -20.00
C GLU A 302 9.08 -8.31 -19.05
N VAL A 303 8.77 -8.41 -17.76
CA VAL A 303 9.78 -8.54 -16.71
C VAL A 303 9.59 -9.88 -16.01
N ASP A 304 10.67 -10.68 -15.98
CA ASP A 304 10.70 -11.94 -15.26
C ASP A 304 10.69 -11.72 -13.73
N ILE A 305 10.35 -12.76 -12.97
CA ILE A 305 10.31 -12.67 -11.50
C ILE A 305 11.71 -12.57 -10.86
N GLY A 306 12.76 -12.74 -11.64
CA GLY A 306 14.15 -12.61 -11.21
C GLY A 306 14.82 -13.88 -10.75
N ASP A 307 16.07 -13.69 -10.35
CA ASP A 307 16.91 -14.76 -9.85
C ASP A 307 16.61 -15.00 -8.36
N PRO A 308 16.63 -16.26 -7.90
CA PRO A 308 16.45 -16.58 -6.49
C PRO A 308 17.42 -15.81 -5.60
N LEU A 309 16.95 -15.37 -4.43
CA LEU A 309 17.83 -14.83 -3.39
C LEU A 309 18.66 -15.94 -2.76
N LEU A 310 19.66 -15.56 -1.94
CA LEU A 310 20.42 -16.48 -1.10
C LEU A 310 19.51 -17.51 -0.42
N ASP A 311 19.94 -18.78 -0.48
CA ASP A 311 19.26 -19.93 0.12
C ASP A 311 17.83 -20.21 -0.38
N THR A 312 17.45 -19.66 -1.54
CA THR A 312 16.18 -19.92 -2.23
C THR A 312 16.39 -20.73 -3.51
N THR A 313 15.49 -21.66 -3.80
CA THR A 313 15.46 -22.41 -5.05
C THR A 313 14.05 -22.46 -5.64
N PHE A 314 13.96 -22.53 -6.96
CA PHE A 314 12.68 -22.57 -7.70
C PHE A 314 12.49 -23.88 -8.44
N ARG A 315 11.27 -24.42 -8.36
CA ARG A 315 10.78 -25.53 -9.16
C ARG A 315 9.43 -25.14 -9.76
N VAL A 316 9.15 -25.62 -10.97
CA VAL A 316 7.84 -25.45 -11.60
C VAL A 316 7.25 -26.85 -11.76
N ASP A 317 6.03 -27.04 -11.27
CA ASP A 317 5.35 -28.33 -11.39
C ASP A 317 4.75 -28.56 -12.80
N SER A 318 4.13 -29.73 -13.01
CA SER A 318 3.53 -30.08 -14.30
C SER A 318 2.35 -29.20 -14.71
N ALA A 319 1.74 -28.48 -13.76
CA ALA A 319 0.64 -27.54 -14.01
C ALA A 319 1.15 -26.10 -14.25
N GLY A 320 2.46 -25.88 -14.22
CA GLY A 320 3.07 -24.55 -14.37
C GLY A 320 3.08 -23.73 -13.08
N GLN A 321 2.67 -24.31 -11.94
CA GLN A 321 2.71 -23.62 -10.66
C GLN A 321 4.14 -23.53 -10.13
N LEU A 322 4.50 -22.37 -9.58
CA LEU A 322 5.77 -22.14 -8.94
C LEU A 322 5.78 -22.73 -7.52
N LEU A 323 6.82 -23.52 -7.26
CA LEU A 323 7.17 -24.03 -5.94
C LEU A 323 8.49 -23.37 -5.51
N ILE A 324 8.53 -22.89 -4.27
CA ILE A 324 9.72 -22.27 -3.69
C ILE A 324 10.26 -23.21 -2.61
N GLY A 325 11.54 -23.55 -2.72
CA GLY A 325 12.26 -24.35 -1.73
C GLY A 325 13.55 -23.67 -1.30
N GLY A 326 14.40 -24.43 -0.61
CA GLY A 326 15.66 -23.96 -0.06
C GLY A 326 15.66 -23.95 1.47
N GLN A 327 16.64 -23.26 2.08
CA GLN A 327 16.81 -23.30 3.54
C GLN A 327 15.91 -22.30 4.29
N ARG A 328 15.28 -21.36 3.56
CA ARG A 328 14.44 -20.30 4.13
C ARG A 328 13.02 -20.75 4.45
N ARG A 329 12.89 -21.84 5.21
CA ARG A 329 11.60 -22.45 5.57
C ARG A 329 10.97 -21.71 6.76
N CYS A 330 9.69 -21.39 6.63
CA CYS A 330 8.86 -20.81 7.69
C CYS A 330 7.99 -21.87 8.35
N PHE A 331 7.35 -21.54 9.48
CA PHE A 331 6.29 -22.36 10.06
C PHE A 331 4.94 -21.82 9.60
N LEU A 332 4.09 -22.72 9.08
CA LEU A 332 2.73 -22.44 8.67
C LEU A 332 1.80 -23.12 9.67
N ASP A 333 0.99 -22.35 10.38
CA ASP A 333 0.07 -22.83 11.42
C ASP A 333 0.77 -23.72 12.47
N GLY A 334 1.99 -23.34 12.85
CA GLY A 334 2.82 -24.01 13.86
C GLY A 334 3.66 -25.18 13.33
N GLN A 335 3.55 -25.56 12.06
CA GLN A 335 4.33 -26.64 11.47
C GLN A 335 5.38 -26.11 10.50
N LEU A 336 6.60 -26.63 10.56
CA LEU A 336 7.65 -26.26 9.61
C LEU A 336 7.20 -26.65 8.19
N ALA A 337 7.10 -25.68 7.29
CA ALA A 337 6.72 -25.88 5.89
C ALA A 337 7.59 -26.97 5.25
N GLU A 338 7.06 -27.79 4.34
CA GLU A 338 7.84 -28.82 3.64
C GLU A 338 9.03 -28.26 2.83
N GLU A 339 9.81 -29.14 2.17
CA GLU A 339 10.95 -28.72 1.34
C GLU A 339 10.53 -27.77 0.21
N TRP A 340 9.33 -27.97 -0.34
CA TRP A 340 8.76 -27.18 -1.43
C TRP A 340 7.44 -26.57 -1.01
N THR A 341 7.37 -25.24 -1.00
CA THR A 341 6.16 -24.47 -0.67
C THR A 341 5.46 -24.06 -1.97
N PRO A 342 4.22 -24.53 -2.23
CA PRO A 342 3.43 -24.06 -3.36
C PRO A 342 3.00 -22.61 -3.17
N THR A 343 3.21 -21.76 -4.19
CA THR A 343 2.88 -20.33 -4.11
C THR A 343 1.46 -20.01 -4.58
N GLY A 344 0.84 -20.92 -5.32
CA GLY A 344 -0.39 -20.68 -6.07
C GLY A 344 -0.21 -19.80 -7.31
N ASP A 345 1.00 -19.33 -7.61
CA ASP A 345 1.30 -18.53 -8.81
C ASP A 345 1.72 -19.43 -9.97
N VAL A 346 1.19 -19.15 -11.16
CA VAL A 346 1.55 -19.84 -12.42
C VAL A 346 2.63 -19.04 -13.13
N VAL A 347 3.66 -19.74 -13.61
CA VAL A 347 4.79 -19.15 -14.33
C VAL A 347 5.05 -19.84 -15.66
N GLU A 348 5.51 -19.09 -16.64
CA GLU A 348 6.05 -19.61 -17.90
C GLU A 348 7.57 -19.59 -17.83
N ARG A 349 8.20 -20.75 -18.01
CA ARG A 349 9.65 -20.84 -18.20
C ARG A 349 9.98 -20.66 -19.68
N ARG A 350 10.74 -19.61 -20.02
CA ARG A 350 11.21 -19.37 -21.40
C ARG A 350 12.51 -20.08 -21.71
N CYS A 351 12.92 -20.10 -22.98
CA CYS A 351 14.17 -20.70 -23.45
C CYS A 351 15.42 -20.17 -22.73
N SER A 352 15.37 -18.94 -22.21
CA SER A 352 16.43 -18.35 -21.39
C SER A 352 16.54 -18.95 -19.97
N GLY A 353 15.62 -19.83 -19.59
CA GLY A 353 15.51 -20.39 -18.24
C GLY A 353 14.78 -19.48 -17.24
N LYS A 354 14.52 -18.22 -17.62
CA LYS A 354 13.82 -17.22 -16.80
C LYS A 354 12.34 -17.53 -16.66
N LEU A 355 11.77 -17.13 -15.52
CA LEU A 355 10.38 -17.39 -15.13
C LEU A 355 9.55 -16.12 -15.22
N PHE A 356 8.48 -16.14 -16.00
CA PHE A 356 7.56 -15.04 -16.16
C PHE A 356 6.24 -15.36 -15.47
N TRP A 357 5.78 -14.48 -14.59
CA TRP A 357 4.50 -14.65 -13.92
C TRP A 357 3.34 -14.54 -14.93
N LYS A 358 2.35 -15.44 -14.83
CA LYS A 358 1.21 -15.53 -15.75
C LYS A 358 -0.16 -15.46 -15.07
N GLY A 359 -0.20 -15.51 -13.75
CA GLY A 359 -1.45 -15.50 -13.00
C GLY A 359 -1.38 -16.41 -11.78
N ARG A 360 -2.55 -16.82 -11.32
CA ARG A 360 -2.71 -17.74 -10.19
C ARG A 360 -3.52 -18.96 -10.61
N CYS A 361 -3.26 -20.09 -9.95
CA CYS A 361 -4.04 -21.31 -10.13
C CYS A 361 -5.23 -21.40 -9.16
N ASP A 362 -5.37 -20.43 -8.23
CA ASP A 362 -6.45 -20.32 -7.25
C ASP A 362 -7.28 -19.02 -7.44
N ASP A 363 -8.38 -18.86 -6.70
CA ASP A 363 -9.27 -17.68 -6.74
C ASP A 363 -8.70 -16.48 -5.93
N GLN A 364 -7.45 -16.53 -5.48
CA GLN A 364 -6.85 -15.41 -4.75
C GLN A 364 -6.40 -14.34 -5.74
N ILE A 365 -6.64 -13.06 -5.41
CA ILE A 365 -6.27 -11.93 -6.25
C ILE A 365 -5.46 -10.91 -5.45
N LYS A 366 -4.86 -9.95 -6.16
CA LYS A 366 -4.20 -8.80 -5.55
C LYS A 366 -4.90 -7.52 -5.97
N VAL A 367 -5.42 -6.78 -5.00
CA VAL A 367 -6.14 -5.52 -5.21
C VAL A 367 -5.38 -4.42 -4.50
N ASN A 368 -4.87 -3.44 -5.24
CA ASN A 368 -4.03 -2.36 -4.72
C ASN A 368 -2.88 -2.87 -3.82
N GLY A 369 -2.23 -3.96 -4.23
CA GLY A 369 -1.12 -4.60 -3.53
C GLY A 369 -1.51 -5.51 -2.37
N ILE A 370 -2.80 -5.59 -2.03
CA ILE A 370 -3.31 -6.40 -0.92
C ILE A 370 -3.75 -7.76 -1.47
N ARG A 371 -3.25 -8.85 -0.87
CA ARG A 371 -3.67 -10.21 -1.18
C ARG A 371 -5.06 -10.45 -0.59
N VAL A 372 -6.05 -10.63 -1.45
CA VAL A 372 -7.46 -10.84 -1.09
C VAL A 372 -7.90 -12.22 -1.58
N ASN A 373 -8.49 -13.01 -0.69
CA ASN A 373 -9.08 -14.29 -1.05
C ASN A 373 -10.59 -14.11 -1.30
N LEU A 374 -11.00 -14.24 -2.57
CA LEU A 374 -12.39 -14.08 -2.98
C LEU A 374 -13.30 -15.14 -2.36
N THR A 375 -12.81 -16.37 -2.18
CA THR A 375 -13.56 -17.45 -1.54
C THR A 375 -13.88 -17.16 -0.09
N GLU A 376 -13.00 -16.47 0.66
CA GLU A 376 -13.26 -16.13 2.06
C GLU A 376 -14.36 -15.08 2.18
N ILE A 377 -14.39 -14.10 1.27
CA ILE A 377 -15.47 -13.12 1.17
C ILE A 377 -16.80 -13.83 0.88
N VAL A 378 -16.80 -14.77 -0.08
CA VAL A 378 -17.99 -15.57 -0.42
C VAL A 378 -18.46 -16.37 0.80
N ASN A 379 -17.57 -17.12 1.44
CA ASN A 379 -17.91 -17.93 2.62
C ASN A 379 -18.43 -17.09 3.79
N ALA A 380 -17.90 -15.88 3.98
CA ALA A 380 -18.36 -14.98 5.03
C ALA A 380 -19.75 -14.41 4.73
N VAL A 381 -20.04 -14.02 3.48
CA VAL A 381 -21.36 -13.49 3.13
C VAL A 381 -22.43 -14.58 3.07
N GLU A 382 -22.09 -15.82 2.72
CA GLU A 382 -23.02 -16.95 2.70
C GLU A 382 -23.45 -17.41 4.11
N ARG A 383 -22.78 -16.93 5.17
CA ARG A 383 -23.22 -17.10 6.57
C ARG A 383 -24.22 -16.05 7.02
N VAL A 384 -24.49 -15.03 6.20
CA VAL A 384 -25.48 -14.00 6.52
C VAL A 384 -26.88 -14.52 6.22
N ASP A 385 -27.78 -14.44 7.20
CA ASP A 385 -29.16 -14.88 7.04
C ASP A 385 -29.83 -14.17 5.85
N GLY A 386 -30.49 -14.95 4.99
CA GLY A 386 -31.14 -14.45 3.77
C GLY A 386 -30.26 -14.45 2.52
N VAL A 387 -28.96 -14.78 2.62
CA VAL A 387 -28.07 -15.02 1.49
C VAL A 387 -28.12 -16.50 1.10
N TYR A 388 -28.51 -16.79 -0.14
CA TYR A 388 -28.60 -18.16 -0.66
C TYR A 388 -27.33 -18.60 -1.40
N SER A 389 -26.63 -17.65 -2.03
CA SER A 389 -25.39 -17.91 -2.78
C SER A 389 -24.68 -16.59 -3.08
N ALA A 390 -23.36 -16.60 -3.16
CA ALA A 390 -22.58 -15.43 -3.56
C ALA A 390 -21.38 -15.75 -4.47
N ILE A 391 -20.92 -14.74 -5.20
CA ILE A 391 -19.74 -14.82 -6.07
C ILE A 391 -18.96 -13.51 -5.93
N ALA A 392 -17.70 -13.59 -5.51
CA ALA A 392 -16.80 -12.45 -5.51
C ALA A 392 -15.89 -12.49 -6.75
N ILE A 393 -15.71 -11.34 -7.40
CA ILE A 393 -14.88 -11.18 -8.61
C ILE A 393 -13.98 -9.97 -8.44
N GLY A 394 -12.71 -10.10 -8.82
CA GLY A 394 -11.80 -8.96 -8.96
C GLY A 394 -12.13 -8.13 -10.19
N TRP A 395 -12.25 -6.82 -10.04
CA TRP A 395 -12.46 -5.90 -11.16
C TRP A 395 -11.22 -5.04 -11.39
N ARG A 396 -10.60 -5.24 -12.57
CA ARG A 396 -9.43 -4.49 -13.07
C ARG A 396 -8.23 -4.43 -12.11
N ASN A 397 -8.08 -5.39 -11.19
CA ASN A 397 -7.12 -5.38 -10.07
C ASN A 397 -7.22 -4.15 -9.13
N LYS A 398 -8.29 -3.36 -9.26
CA LYS A 398 -8.54 -2.14 -8.47
C LYS A 398 -9.59 -2.34 -7.39
N ALA A 399 -10.46 -3.33 -7.57
CA ALA A 399 -11.63 -3.53 -6.72
C ALA A 399 -12.03 -5.00 -6.59
N VAL A 400 -12.83 -5.26 -5.56
CA VAL A 400 -13.57 -6.52 -5.39
C VAL A 400 -15.06 -6.21 -5.52
N VAL A 401 -15.74 -6.92 -6.43
CA VAL A 401 -17.19 -6.84 -6.62
C VAL A 401 -17.80 -8.14 -6.11
N LEU A 402 -18.73 -8.04 -5.16
CA LEU A 402 -19.42 -9.17 -4.56
C LEU A 402 -20.85 -9.25 -5.09
N PHE A 403 -21.16 -10.27 -5.88
CA PHE A 403 -22.52 -10.55 -6.33
C PHE A 403 -23.21 -11.48 -5.34
N VAL A 404 -24.46 -11.19 -4.99
CA VAL A 404 -25.20 -11.93 -3.96
C VAL A 404 -26.61 -12.27 -4.44
N LYS A 405 -27.04 -13.52 -4.23
CA LYS A 405 -28.40 -13.98 -4.47
C LYS A 405 -29.12 -14.19 -3.13
N GLY A 406 -30.12 -13.36 -2.80
CA GLY A 406 -30.76 -13.35 -1.47
C GLY A 406 -31.87 -12.32 -1.26
N GLN A 407 -32.54 -12.34 -0.09
CA GLN A 407 -33.41 -11.26 0.39
C GLN A 407 -32.66 -10.37 1.39
N HIS A 408 -32.74 -9.04 1.21
CA HIS A 408 -31.74 -8.10 1.73
C HIS A 408 -32.23 -7.21 2.89
N ALA A 409 -31.64 -7.40 4.07
CA ALA A 409 -31.34 -6.32 5.01
C ALA A 409 -29.95 -6.58 5.63
N ASP A 410 -29.07 -5.58 5.60
CA ASP A 410 -27.86 -5.51 6.43
C ASP A 410 -26.65 -6.41 6.11
N ILE A 411 -26.50 -6.88 4.86
CA ILE A 411 -25.34 -7.69 4.42
C ILE A 411 -24.01 -6.98 4.70
N ALA A 412 -23.90 -5.70 4.36
CA ALA A 412 -22.66 -4.94 4.52
C ALA A 412 -22.19 -4.90 5.98
N ASN A 413 -23.10 -4.63 6.93
CA ASN A 413 -22.75 -4.54 8.35
C ASN A 413 -22.40 -5.90 8.96
N ASN A 414 -23.09 -6.98 8.55
CA ASN A 414 -22.74 -8.33 9.00
C ASN A 414 -21.40 -8.80 8.43
N LEU A 415 -21.12 -8.49 7.17
CA LEU A 415 -19.85 -8.84 6.53
C LEU A 415 -18.68 -8.07 7.17
N ARG A 416 -18.84 -6.78 7.50
CA ARG A 416 -17.80 -5.98 8.20
C ARG A 416 -17.32 -6.57 9.53
N LYS A 417 -18.17 -7.36 10.19
CA LYS A 417 -17.83 -8.05 11.46
C LYS A 417 -17.06 -9.36 11.25
N GLN A 418 -17.10 -9.92 10.04
CA GLN A 418 -16.58 -11.27 9.75
C GLN A 418 -15.28 -11.27 8.95
N ILE A 419 -14.96 -10.19 8.24
CA ILE A 419 -13.74 -10.09 7.42
C ILE A 419 -12.92 -8.85 7.78
N PRO A 420 -11.59 -8.88 7.56
CA PRO A 420 -10.74 -7.70 7.75
C PRO A 420 -11.23 -6.52 6.91
N PRO A 421 -11.15 -5.27 7.41
CA PRO A 421 -11.60 -4.07 6.68
C PRO A 421 -10.99 -3.95 5.27
N LYS A 422 -9.72 -4.34 5.13
CA LYS A 422 -8.97 -4.33 3.85
C LYS A 422 -9.47 -5.32 2.79
N TRP A 423 -10.35 -6.26 3.14
CA TRP A 423 -10.95 -7.22 2.22
C TRP A 423 -12.40 -6.91 1.90
N PHE A 424 -12.95 -5.85 2.50
CA PHE A 424 -14.35 -5.50 2.29
C PHE A 424 -14.61 -5.24 0.78
N PRO A 425 -15.64 -5.87 0.18
CA PRO A 425 -15.98 -5.63 -1.20
C PRO A 425 -16.22 -4.14 -1.46
N HIS A 426 -15.70 -3.65 -2.58
CA HIS A 426 -15.88 -2.27 -2.98
C HIS A 426 -17.28 -2.03 -3.56
N ALA A 427 -17.94 -3.10 -4.03
CA ALA A 427 -19.34 -3.09 -4.44
C ALA A 427 -20.01 -4.42 -4.03
N ILE A 428 -21.28 -4.34 -3.64
CA ILE A 428 -22.13 -5.51 -3.38
C ILE A 428 -23.35 -5.41 -4.30
N VAL A 429 -23.50 -6.40 -5.18
CA VAL A 429 -24.50 -6.40 -6.27
C VAL A 429 -25.53 -7.49 -6.03
N PRO A 430 -26.76 -7.13 -5.62
CA PRO A 430 -27.83 -8.11 -5.44
C PRO A 430 -28.37 -8.58 -6.80
N LEU A 431 -28.57 -9.89 -6.97
CA LEU A 431 -29.12 -10.52 -8.16
C LEU A 431 -30.25 -11.50 -7.80
N SER A 432 -31.30 -11.51 -8.62
CA SER A 432 -32.37 -12.51 -8.51
C SER A 432 -31.93 -13.88 -9.04
N GLU A 433 -31.08 -13.91 -10.07
CA GLU A 433 -30.62 -15.14 -10.73
C GLU A 433 -29.16 -15.01 -11.22
N TRP A 434 -28.50 -16.16 -11.40
CA TRP A 434 -27.14 -16.21 -11.93
C TRP A 434 -27.18 -16.25 -13.46
N PRO A 435 -26.47 -15.36 -14.18
CA PRO A 435 -26.29 -15.53 -15.62
C PRO A 435 -25.45 -16.80 -15.84
N LEU A 436 -25.91 -17.69 -16.72
CA LEU A 436 -25.23 -18.95 -17.01
C LEU A 436 -24.66 -18.93 -18.42
N ASN A 437 -23.49 -19.54 -18.60
CA ASN A 437 -22.90 -19.76 -19.91
C ASN A 437 -23.55 -20.95 -20.63
N ARG A 438 -23.16 -21.18 -21.89
CA ARG A 438 -23.65 -22.31 -22.73
C ARG A 438 -23.46 -23.71 -22.13
N HIS A 439 -22.67 -23.83 -21.06
CA HIS A 439 -22.41 -25.08 -20.34
C HIS A 439 -23.14 -25.16 -18.98
N GLY A 440 -24.05 -24.22 -18.70
CA GLY A 440 -24.83 -24.19 -17.45
C GLY A 440 -24.05 -23.77 -16.20
N LYS A 441 -22.82 -23.24 -16.36
CA LYS A 441 -22.04 -22.68 -15.24
C LYS A 441 -22.25 -21.18 -15.16
N VAL A 442 -22.07 -20.59 -13.97
CA VAL A 442 -22.18 -19.14 -13.81
C VAL A 442 -21.15 -18.43 -14.69
N ASP A 443 -21.64 -17.47 -15.46
CA ASP A 443 -20.87 -16.67 -16.40
C ASP A 443 -20.31 -15.43 -15.68
N ARG A 444 -19.04 -15.51 -15.27
CA ARG A 444 -18.34 -14.43 -14.57
C ARG A 444 -18.19 -13.17 -15.43
N ASP A 445 -18.07 -13.30 -16.75
CA ASP A 445 -17.99 -12.15 -17.66
C ASP A 445 -19.35 -11.47 -17.80
N ALA A 446 -20.43 -12.24 -17.85
CA ALA A 446 -21.79 -11.70 -17.83
C ALA A 446 -22.09 -10.99 -16.50
N LEU A 447 -21.63 -11.51 -15.37
CA LEU A 447 -21.74 -10.83 -14.07
C LEU A 447 -21.03 -9.47 -14.08
N LEU A 448 -19.77 -9.43 -14.56
CA LEU A 448 -19.05 -8.16 -14.67
C LEU A 448 -19.75 -7.19 -15.63
N LYS A 449 -20.33 -7.66 -16.73
CA LYS A 449 -21.15 -6.82 -17.61
C LYS A 449 -22.40 -6.30 -16.93
N ILE A 450 -23.07 -7.10 -16.10
CA ILE A 450 -24.23 -6.63 -15.30
C ILE A 450 -23.78 -5.54 -14.33
N PHE A 451 -22.66 -5.74 -13.64
CA PHE A 451 -22.08 -4.72 -12.76
C PHE A 451 -21.73 -3.44 -13.54
N GLU A 452 -21.08 -3.58 -14.68
CA GLU A 452 -20.77 -2.45 -15.57
C GLU A 452 -22.05 -1.76 -16.04
N GLN A 453 -23.09 -2.47 -16.46
CA GLN A 453 -24.37 -1.89 -16.89
C GLN A 453 -25.13 -1.19 -15.75
N GLN A 454 -25.15 -1.78 -14.56
CA GLN A 454 -25.81 -1.18 -13.38
C GLN A 454 -25.08 0.07 -12.88
N ASN A 455 -23.77 0.16 -13.11
CA ASN A 455 -22.95 1.30 -12.72
C ASN A 455 -22.64 2.25 -13.90
N SER A 456 -23.00 1.88 -15.13
CA SER A 456 -22.87 2.74 -16.31
C SER A 456 -23.99 3.77 -16.32
N LEU A 457 -23.64 5.02 -16.03
CA LEU A 457 -24.50 6.16 -16.34
C LEU A 457 -24.69 6.25 -17.86
N THR A 458 -25.95 6.15 -18.30
CA THR A 458 -26.34 6.20 -19.72
C THR A 458 -26.49 7.61 -20.27
N LYS A 459 -26.52 8.66 -19.43
CA LYS A 459 -26.65 10.06 -19.86
C LYS A 459 -25.77 11.01 -19.03
N ARG A 460 -25.21 12.04 -19.70
CA ARG A 460 -24.52 13.21 -19.10
C ARG A 460 -25.36 13.87 -17.99
N GLU A 461 -26.69 13.84 -18.11
CA GLU A 461 -27.65 14.53 -17.25
C GLU A 461 -27.80 13.91 -15.83
N ASP A 462 -27.29 12.70 -15.60
CA ASP A 462 -27.44 11.98 -14.31
C ASP A 462 -26.30 12.26 -13.31
N ILE A 463 -25.22 12.90 -13.74
CA ILE A 463 -23.97 13.08 -12.96
C ILE A 463 -24.18 14.07 -11.81
N ALA A 464 -24.95 15.13 -12.04
CA ALA A 464 -25.34 16.07 -10.98
C ALA A 464 -26.17 15.37 -9.90
N SER A 465 -27.07 14.45 -10.28
CA SER A 465 -27.88 13.67 -9.34
C SER A 465 -27.03 12.66 -8.56
N VAL A 466 -26.05 12.03 -9.21
CA VAL A 466 -25.10 11.12 -8.56
C VAL A 466 -24.24 11.87 -7.55
N LEU A 467 -23.67 13.02 -7.93
CA LEU A 467 -22.85 13.85 -7.05
C LEU A 467 -23.68 14.45 -5.90
N ALA A 468 -24.94 14.82 -6.15
CA ALA A 468 -25.85 15.30 -5.12
C ALA A 468 -26.13 14.26 -4.01
N ASN A 469 -26.10 12.96 -4.30
CA ASN A 469 -26.21 11.91 -3.28
C ASN A 469 -25.06 11.91 -2.26
N TYR A 470 -23.93 12.52 -2.63
CA TYR A 470 -22.78 12.73 -1.75
C TYR A 470 -22.72 14.16 -1.21
N GLY A 471 -23.80 14.95 -1.34
CA GLY A 471 -23.85 16.34 -0.91
C GLY A 471 -23.12 17.31 -1.84
N ILE A 472 -22.74 16.87 -3.05
CA ILE A 472 -21.96 17.67 -4.00
C ILE A 472 -22.90 18.32 -5.02
N ASP A 473 -23.13 19.63 -4.88
CA ASP A 473 -23.81 20.48 -5.86
C ASP A 473 -22.84 20.91 -6.97
N THR A 474 -23.07 20.44 -8.20
CA THR A 474 -22.20 20.66 -9.36
C THR A 474 -22.11 22.12 -9.82
N ILE A 475 -22.99 22.99 -9.33
CA ILE A 475 -22.98 24.42 -9.64
C ILE A 475 -22.27 25.18 -8.52
N LYS A 476 -22.62 24.92 -7.26
CA LYS A 476 -22.07 25.65 -6.10
C LYS A 476 -20.65 25.24 -5.74
N HIS A 477 -20.27 24.00 -6.01
CA HIS A 477 -19.02 23.43 -5.56
C HIS A 477 -17.95 23.32 -6.65
N GLN A 478 -18.09 24.03 -7.78
CA GLN A 478 -17.15 23.93 -8.90
C GLN A 478 -15.68 24.16 -8.51
N THR A 479 -15.42 25.07 -7.57
CA THR A 479 -14.06 25.37 -7.09
C THR A 479 -13.67 24.58 -5.83
N ALA A 480 -14.60 23.81 -5.26
CA ALA A 480 -14.33 23.00 -4.08
C ALA A 480 -13.70 21.66 -4.50
N THR A 481 -12.79 21.15 -3.67
CA THR A 481 -12.19 19.84 -3.87
C THR A 481 -13.07 18.76 -3.26
N PHE A 482 -13.05 17.55 -3.83
CA PHE A 482 -13.78 16.41 -3.27
C PHE A 482 -13.40 16.13 -1.82
N HIS A 483 -12.13 16.32 -1.47
CA HIS A 483 -11.63 16.24 -0.10
C HIS A 483 -12.30 17.27 0.83
N SER A 484 -12.37 18.55 0.40
CA SER A 484 -13.02 19.62 1.19
C SER A 484 -14.53 19.38 1.42
N LEU A 485 -15.16 18.62 0.54
CA LEU A 485 -16.57 18.22 0.62
C LEU A 485 -16.78 16.93 1.44
N GLY A 486 -15.72 16.40 2.05
CA GLY A 486 -15.78 15.22 2.92
C GLY A 486 -15.87 13.89 2.17
N LEU A 487 -15.43 13.84 0.90
CA LEU A 487 -15.42 12.60 0.14
C LEU A 487 -14.38 11.62 0.71
N THR A 488 -14.86 10.50 1.25
CA THR A 488 -14.00 9.45 1.81
C THR A 488 -13.45 8.52 0.72
N SER A 489 -12.41 7.74 1.03
CA SER A 489 -11.86 6.70 0.14
C SER A 489 -12.91 5.72 -0.38
N LEU A 490 -13.90 5.39 0.45
CA LEU A 490 -15.01 4.51 0.08
C LEU A 490 -15.90 5.18 -0.99
N TYR A 491 -16.33 6.42 -0.76
CA TYR A 491 -17.19 7.15 -1.69
C TYR A 491 -16.48 7.57 -2.97
N ALA A 492 -15.19 7.90 -2.90
CA ALA A 492 -14.36 8.15 -4.07
C ALA A 492 -14.24 6.90 -4.96
N THR A 493 -14.14 5.72 -4.35
CA THR A 493 -14.11 4.46 -5.11
C THR A 493 -15.48 4.15 -5.72
N GLU A 494 -16.57 4.42 -5.00
CA GLU A 494 -17.93 4.26 -5.53
C GLU A 494 -18.20 5.22 -6.70
N LEU A 495 -17.81 6.50 -6.58
CA LEU A 495 -17.88 7.48 -7.65
C LEU A 495 -17.01 7.09 -8.83
N MET A 496 -15.80 6.56 -8.59
CA MET A 496 -14.93 6.05 -9.64
C MET A 496 -15.67 4.98 -10.46
N PHE A 497 -16.35 4.01 -9.84
CA PHE A 497 -17.11 2.99 -10.59
C PHE A 497 -18.20 3.58 -11.48
N LYS A 498 -18.86 4.65 -11.01
CA LYS A 498 -19.99 5.28 -11.71
C LYS A 498 -19.55 6.22 -12.84
N LEU A 499 -18.29 6.68 -12.81
CA LEU A 499 -17.84 7.78 -13.68
C LEU A 499 -16.65 7.39 -14.58
N GLU A 500 -15.88 6.34 -14.25
CA GLU A 500 -14.65 5.98 -15.00
C GLU A 500 -14.95 5.66 -16.48
N HIS A 501 -16.13 5.10 -16.80
CA HIS A 501 -16.52 4.78 -18.18
C HIS A 501 -16.87 6.01 -19.04
N LEU A 502 -17.14 7.14 -18.40
CA LEU A 502 -17.48 8.40 -19.09
C LEU A 502 -16.23 9.20 -19.50
N LEU A 503 -15.06 8.83 -18.96
CA LEU A 503 -13.80 9.46 -19.32
C LEU A 503 -13.43 9.09 -20.76
N LYS A 504 -13.16 10.12 -21.58
CA LYS A 504 -12.65 9.89 -22.94
C LYS A 504 -11.20 9.44 -22.96
N GLU A 505 -10.48 9.63 -21.86
CA GLU A 505 -9.08 9.20 -21.70
C GLU A 505 -9.00 7.86 -20.96
N PRO A 506 -8.72 6.75 -21.67
CA PRO A 506 -8.79 5.40 -21.10
C PRO A 506 -7.71 5.11 -20.03
N ASN A 507 -6.70 5.97 -19.89
CA ASN A 507 -5.62 5.82 -18.91
C ASN A 507 -5.71 6.82 -17.74
N PHE A 508 -6.78 7.63 -17.68
CA PHE A 508 -6.95 8.60 -16.62
C PHE A 508 -7.27 7.90 -15.29
N SER A 509 -6.47 8.19 -14.26
CA SER A 509 -6.66 7.60 -12.94
C SER A 509 -7.68 8.42 -12.16
N LEU A 510 -8.96 8.02 -12.25
CA LEU A 510 -10.05 8.76 -11.64
C LEU A 510 -10.07 8.69 -10.11
N LEU A 511 -9.73 7.55 -9.51
CA LEU A 511 -9.70 7.42 -8.06
C LEU A 511 -8.68 8.35 -7.38
N PRO A 512 -7.42 8.44 -7.87
CA PRO A 512 -6.45 9.42 -7.35
C PRO A 512 -6.91 10.85 -7.56
N PHE A 513 -7.53 11.14 -8.70
CA PHE A 513 -8.10 12.45 -8.98
C PHE A 513 -9.20 12.81 -7.96
N LEU A 514 -10.13 11.90 -7.64
CA LEU A 514 -11.19 12.12 -6.65
C LEU A 514 -10.67 12.24 -5.21
N LEU A 515 -9.48 11.70 -4.93
CA LEU A 515 -8.82 11.76 -3.62
C LEU A 515 -7.77 12.88 -3.51
N SER A 516 -7.58 13.65 -4.58
CA SER A 516 -6.64 14.76 -4.60
C SER A 516 -7.14 15.93 -3.77
N GLU A 517 -6.22 16.63 -3.09
CA GLU A 517 -6.51 17.87 -2.38
C GLU A 517 -6.61 19.08 -3.31
N THR A 518 -6.21 18.94 -4.58
CA THR A 518 -6.19 20.03 -5.56
C THR A 518 -7.25 19.90 -6.65
N SER A 519 -7.75 18.68 -6.89
CA SER A 519 -8.73 18.43 -7.95
C SER A 519 -10.13 18.85 -7.52
N THR A 520 -10.74 19.72 -8.32
CA THR A 520 -12.04 20.32 -8.01
C THR A 520 -13.21 19.59 -8.69
N VAL A 521 -14.42 19.86 -8.23
CA VAL A 521 -15.64 19.38 -8.90
C VAL A 521 -15.71 19.93 -10.33
N GLY A 522 -15.26 21.16 -10.57
CA GLY A 522 -15.18 21.76 -11.90
C GLY A 522 -14.24 20.99 -12.82
N ASP A 523 -13.07 20.58 -12.32
CA ASP A 523 -12.11 19.77 -13.09
C ASP A 523 -12.72 18.42 -13.50
N LEU A 524 -13.49 17.79 -12.61
CA LEU A 524 -14.19 16.54 -12.92
C LEU A 524 -15.22 16.74 -14.04
N LEU A 525 -16.01 17.81 -13.95
CA LEU A 525 -17.02 18.14 -14.97
C LEU A 525 -16.35 18.47 -16.31
N GLY A 526 -15.19 19.13 -16.30
CA GLY A 526 -14.37 19.38 -17.47
C GLY A 526 -13.84 18.08 -18.11
N LEU A 527 -13.33 17.14 -17.31
CA LEU A 527 -12.85 15.81 -17.75
C LEU A 527 -13.95 14.95 -18.35
N LEU A 528 -15.14 15.01 -17.75
CA LEU A 528 -16.34 14.33 -18.25
C LEU A 528 -16.94 15.07 -19.45
N HIS A 529 -16.36 16.22 -19.82
CA HIS A 529 -16.91 17.23 -20.72
C HIS A 529 -18.37 17.49 -20.34
N LEU A 530 -18.72 18.34 -19.39
CA LEU A 530 -20.11 18.62 -19.01
C LEU A 530 -20.46 20.11 -19.00
N ASP A 531 -19.52 20.94 -19.44
CA ASP A 531 -19.75 22.38 -19.58
C ASP A 531 -20.75 22.63 -20.73
N GLY A 532 -22.03 22.77 -20.39
CA GLY A 532 -23.06 23.10 -21.37
C GLY A 532 -24.50 22.88 -20.95
N ALA A 533 -25.00 23.70 -20.02
CA ALA A 533 -26.41 24.11 -19.97
C ALA A 533 -26.55 25.64 -20.06
N LEU A 534 -25.65 26.30 -20.78
CA LEU A 534 -25.80 27.69 -21.19
C LEU A 534 -25.75 27.75 -22.71
N SER A 535 -26.71 28.52 -23.24
CA SER A 535 -27.15 28.62 -24.63
C SER A 535 -26.04 28.83 -25.66
N SER A 536 -26.25 28.24 -26.83
CA SER A 536 -25.38 28.18 -27.98
C SER A 536 -25.33 29.46 -28.82
N ASP A 537 -25.10 30.65 -28.24
CA ASP A 537 -25.01 31.88 -29.06
C ASP A 537 -23.90 32.89 -28.71
N ASP A 538 -23.02 32.64 -27.73
CA ASP A 538 -21.82 33.48 -27.52
C ASP A 538 -20.54 32.66 -27.66
N ARG A 539 -20.08 32.46 -28.90
CA ARG A 539 -18.72 31.98 -29.19
C ARG A 539 -17.88 33.12 -29.77
N SER A 540 -17.51 34.07 -28.93
CA SER A 540 -16.30 34.90 -29.13
C SER A 540 -15.98 35.79 -27.93
N GLU A 541 -16.02 35.27 -26.70
CA GLU A 541 -15.44 36.01 -25.57
C GLU A 541 -14.14 35.35 -25.11
N CYS A 542 -13.06 36.11 -25.22
CA CYS A 542 -11.76 35.78 -24.68
C CYS A 542 -11.86 35.99 -23.16
N PHE A 543 -11.89 34.91 -22.38
CA PHE A 543 -11.92 35.02 -20.93
C PHE A 543 -10.53 35.41 -20.43
N GLU A 544 -10.39 36.64 -19.95
CA GLU A 544 -9.21 37.09 -19.22
C GLU A 544 -9.42 36.77 -17.74
N THR A 545 -8.64 35.82 -17.23
CA THR A 545 -8.59 35.56 -15.78
C THR A 545 -7.35 36.25 -15.24
N ILE A 546 -7.54 37.19 -14.31
CA ILE A 546 -6.46 37.86 -13.60
C ILE A 546 -6.33 37.23 -12.23
N THR A 547 -5.21 36.53 -12.01
CA THR A 547 -4.86 36.02 -10.68
C THR A 547 -3.77 36.91 -10.09
N GLU A 548 -4.08 37.56 -8.97
CA GLU A 548 -3.08 38.28 -8.17
C GLU A 548 -2.44 37.32 -7.17
N ILE A 549 -1.12 37.12 -7.31
CA ILE A 549 -0.35 36.32 -6.38
C ILE A 549 0.56 37.26 -5.59
N SER A 550 0.29 37.39 -4.30
CA SER A 550 1.20 38.05 -3.36
C SER A 550 2.24 37.05 -2.88
N PRO A 551 3.55 37.34 -2.95
CA PRO A 551 4.56 36.46 -2.38
C PRO A 551 4.39 36.35 -0.86
N LEU A 552 4.55 35.14 -0.32
CA LEU A 552 4.60 34.91 1.11
C LEU A 552 5.72 35.77 1.73
N LYS A 553 5.43 36.45 2.84
CA LYS A 553 6.41 37.28 3.55
C LYS A 553 7.67 36.47 3.88
N GLY A 554 8.82 36.91 3.36
CA GLY A 554 10.13 36.31 3.65
C GLY A 554 10.75 35.47 2.52
N ILE A 555 10.11 35.39 1.35
CA ILE A 555 10.67 34.72 0.16
C ILE A 555 11.21 35.76 -0.81
N TYR A 556 12.52 35.78 -1.05
CA TYR A 556 13.21 36.77 -1.91
C TYR A 556 13.62 36.23 -3.29
N GLU A 557 13.36 34.96 -3.58
CA GLU A 557 13.61 34.36 -4.90
C GLU A 557 12.40 33.51 -5.31
N SER A 558 11.65 34.00 -6.29
CA SER A 558 10.65 33.21 -7.03
C SER A 558 11.13 33.06 -8.47
N SER A 559 11.34 31.82 -8.93
CA SER A 559 11.48 31.51 -10.35
C SER A 559 10.21 30.78 -10.80
N LEU A 560 9.52 31.34 -11.80
CA LEU A 560 8.37 30.70 -12.45
C LEU A 560 8.88 29.55 -13.31
N ILE A 561 8.53 28.31 -12.94
CA ILE A 561 8.73 27.13 -13.78
C ILE A 561 7.42 26.86 -14.50
N TRP A 562 7.41 27.00 -15.82
CA TRP A 562 6.25 26.75 -16.67
C TRP A 562 5.98 25.25 -16.81
N GLU A 563 4.77 24.81 -16.51
CA GLU A 563 4.26 23.48 -16.84
C GLU A 563 3.79 23.46 -18.29
N TRP A 564 4.43 22.65 -19.13
CA TRP A 564 3.97 22.36 -20.49
C TRP A 564 3.22 21.03 -20.46
N ASP A 565 1.94 21.08 -20.10
CA ASP A 565 1.10 19.89 -20.18
C ASP A 565 0.33 19.87 -21.51
N SER A 566 0.48 18.77 -22.24
CA SER A 566 -0.45 18.27 -23.26
C SER A 566 -1.08 19.31 -24.23
N LEU A 567 -0.32 19.71 -25.26
CA LEU A 567 -0.80 20.30 -26.54
C LEU A 567 -1.74 21.52 -26.47
N LYS A 568 -1.85 22.26 -25.36
CA LYS A 568 -2.46 23.59 -25.33
C LYS A 568 -1.39 24.69 -25.38
N CYS A 569 -1.52 25.60 -26.33
CA CYS A 569 -0.74 26.84 -26.35
C CYS A 569 -1.28 27.75 -25.23
N ILE A 570 -0.55 27.86 -24.12
CA ILE A 570 -0.82 28.86 -23.08
C ILE A 570 0.13 30.02 -23.35
N ASP A 571 -0.38 31.10 -23.95
CA ASP A 571 0.36 32.36 -24.04
C ASP A 571 0.04 33.15 -22.76
N ALA A 572 0.94 33.13 -21.79
CA ALA A 572 0.78 33.86 -20.54
C ALA A 572 1.94 34.83 -20.38
N THR A 573 1.63 36.13 -20.38
CA THR A 573 2.61 37.21 -20.17
C THR A 573 2.53 37.68 -18.72
N PRO A 574 3.56 37.43 -17.89
CA PRO A 574 3.60 37.95 -16.52
C PRO A 574 3.88 39.46 -16.55
N ILE A 575 3.07 40.24 -15.84
CA ILE A 575 3.35 41.66 -15.57
C ILE A 575 3.65 41.81 -14.08
N VAL A 576 4.84 42.30 -13.75
CA VAL A 576 5.25 42.55 -12.36
C VAL A 576 5.01 44.01 -12.04
N HIS A 577 4.18 44.29 -11.04
CA HIS A 577 4.00 45.64 -10.50
C HIS A 577 4.10 45.59 -8.96
N GLU A 578 5.04 46.35 -8.39
CA GLU A 578 5.23 46.49 -6.94
C GLU A 578 5.34 45.16 -6.16
N GLY A 579 5.97 44.13 -6.75
CA GLY A 579 6.18 42.83 -6.09
C GLY A 579 4.95 41.90 -6.07
N THR A 580 3.85 42.28 -6.72
CA THR A 580 2.69 41.42 -6.97
C THR A 580 2.76 40.88 -8.40
N PHE A 581 2.54 39.58 -8.57
CA PHE A 581 2.49 38.95 -9.89
C PHE A 581 1.06 38.97 -10.40
N ARG A 582 0.87 39.49 -11.62
CA ARG A 582 -0.37 39.33 -12.38
C ARG A 582 -0.15 38.37 -13.52
N ILE A 583 -0.89 37.27 -13.51
CA ILE A 583 -0.91 36.29 -14.60
C ILE A 583 -2.15 36.57 -15.43
N HIS A 584 -1.94 36.90 -16.71
CA HIS A 584 -2.99 37.03 -17.70
C HIS A 584 -3.07 35.71 -18.47
N GLN A 585 -4.17 34.97 -18.31
CA GLN A 585 -4.39 33.70 -19.01
C GLN A 585 -5.34 33.94 -20.19
N TYR A 586 -4.86 33.68 -21.41
CA TYR A 586 -5.67 33.78 -22.63
C TYR A 586 -5.95 32.38 -23.19
N ASN A 587 -7.21 31.94 -23.13
CA ASN A 587 -7.61 30.67 -23.73
C ASN A 587 -7.98 30.89 -25.21
N ARG A 588 -7.06 30.61 -26.14
CA ARG A 588 -7.39 30.50 -27.57
C ARG A 588 -7.69 29.05 -27.94
N TRP A 589 -8.90 28.81 -28.43
CA TRP A 589 -9.27 27.54 -29.05
C TRP A 589 -8.87 27.59 -30.53
N THR A 590 -7.91 26.76 -30.94
CA THR A 590 -7.70 26.36 -32.35
C THR A 590 -7.73 24.86 -32.45
#